data_AF-A0A1A8H476-F1
#
_entry.id   AF-A0A1A8H476-F1
#
_cell.length_a   1.000
_cell.length_b   1.000
_cell.length_c   1.000
_cell.angle_alpha   90.00
_cell.angle_beta   90.00
_cell.angle_gamma   90.00
#
_symmetry.space_group_name_H-M   'P 1'
#
loop_
_entity.id
_entity.type
_entity.pdbx_description
1 polymer ?
#
loop_
_entity_poly.entity_id
_entity_poly.type
_entity_poly.pdbx_seq_one_letter_code
_entity_poly.pdbx_strand_id
1 'polypeptide(L)' 'VIKKTFTKQKYQKGKATEFRCGKCGSSHRPKSCPAFGKSCNNCGKMNHYAKCCKAAPRQKVHTVDEEVEDEEEFIVDEVH' A
#
# COMPACT_ATOMS: atom_id res chain seq x y z
N VAL A 1 0.21 -24.32 -11.33
CA VAL A 1 -0.96 -23.68 -10.67
C VAL A 1 -0.71 -23.62 -9.17
N ILE A 2 -0.30 -22.46 -8.65
CA ILE A 2 0.18 -22.32 -7.26
C ILE A 2 -1.03 -22.28 -6.32
N LYS A 3 -1.29 -23.40 -5.64
CA LYS A 3 -2.37 -23.56 -4.66
C LYS A 3 -2.03 -22.74 -3.40
N LYS A 4 -2.61 -21.55 -3.24
CA LYS A 4 -2.52 -20.80 -1.97
C LYS A 4 -3.32 -21.56 -0.92
N THR A 5 -2.67 -22.44 -0.18
CA THR A 5 -3.27 -23.21 0.92
C THR A 5 -3.59 -22.26 2.07
N PHE A 6 -4.87 -21.88 2.20
CA PHE A 6 -5.36 -21.12 3.34
C PHE A 6 -5.32 -22.00 4.60
N THR A 7 -4.18 -22.00 5.29
CA THR A 7 -4.06 -22.64 6.60
C THR A 7 -4.96 -21.88 7.58
N LYS A 8 -6.08 -22.50 7.96
CA LYS A 8 -7.02 -21.98 8.97
C LYS A 8 -6.30 -21.82 10.30
N GLN A 9 -5.94 -20.59 10.64
CA GLN A 9 -5.26 -20.29 11.90
C GLN A 9 -6.23 -20.56 13.06
N LYS A 10 -5.86 -21.52 13.92
CA LYS A 10 -6.66 -21.90 15.10
C LYS A 10 -6.67 -20.75 16.12
N TYR A 11 -7.87 -20.40 16.58
CA TYR A 11 -8.13 -19.41 17.63
C TYR A 11 -7.74 -19.99 18.99
N GLN A 12 -6.60 -19.55 19.53
CA GLN A 12 -6.17 -19.90 20.89
C GLN A 12 -6.76 -18.88 21.85
N LYS A 13 -7.70 -19.34 22.69
CA LYS A 13 -8.38 -18.56 23.72
C LYS A 13 -7.45 -18.44 24.93
N GLY A 14 -6.57 -17.45 24.94
CA GLY A 14 -5.60 -17.22 26.02
C GLY A 14 -5.51 -15.73 26.38
N LYS A 15 -5.80 -15.43 27.67
CA LYS A 15 -5.55 -14.22 28.46
C LYS A 15 -5.12 -12.94 27.72
N ALA A 16 -5.92 -11.88 27.90
CA ALA A 16 -5.83 -10.49 27.39
C ALA A 16 -4.42 -9.92 27.11
N THR A 17 -3.76 -10.42 26.06
CA THR A 17 -2.49 -9.93 25.53
C THR A 17 -2.62 -10.06 24.01
N GLU A 18 -2.63 -8.93 23.32
CA GLU A 18 -2.51 -8.77 21.85
C GLU A 18 -3.26 -9.75 20.91
N PHE A 19 -4.22 -9.23 20.14
CA PHE A 19 -4.97 -10.03 19.16
C PHE A 19 -4.39 -9.88 17.75
N ARG A 20 -4.43 -10.93 16.94
CA ARG A 20 -4.08 -10.84 15.52
C ARG A 20 -5.12 -10.02 14.77
N CYS A 21 -4.72 -8.85 14.28
CA CYS A 21 -5.61 -7.93 13.62
C CYS A 21 -5.68 -8.21 12.11
N GLY A 22 -6.90 -8.49 11.61
CA GLY A 22 -7.15 -8.69 10.19
C GLY A 22 -7.02 -7.44 9.32
N LYS A 23 -6.87 -6.24 9.91
CA LYS A 23 -6.75 -4.97 9.17
C LYS A 23 -5.29 -4.60 8.88
N CYS A 24 -4.39 -4.88 9.82
CA CYS A 24 -2.97 -4.57 9.71
C CYS A 24 -2.08 -5.82 9.59
N GLY A 25 -2.62 -7.02 9.85
CA GLY A 25 -1.90 -8.30 9.79
C GLY A 25 -0.95 -8.57 10.94
N SER A 26 -0.79 -7.63 11.88
CA SER A 26 0.02 -7.76 13.09
C SER A 26 -0.83 -8.12 14.31
N SER A 27 -0.19 -8.59 15.37
CA SER A 27 -0.79 -8.68 16.69
C SER A 27 -0.61 -7.37 17.44
N HIS A 28 -1.66 -6.84 18.08
CA HIS A 28 -1.58 -5.64 18.91
C HIS A 28 -2.74 -5.55 19.92
N ARG A 29 -2.66 -4.63 20.87
CA ARG A 29 -3.74 -4.33 21.83
C ARG A 29 -4.95 -3.68 21.14
N PRO A 30 -6.18 -3.81 21.71
CA PRO A 30 -7.34 -3.08 21.23
C PRO A 30 -7.03 -1.59 21.11
N LYS A 31 -7.50 -0.95 20.02
CA LYS A 31 -7.27 0.48 19.69
C LYS A 31 -5.82 0.88 19.34
N SER A 32 -4.84 -0.01 19.43
CA SER A 32 -3.45 0.25 19.01
C SER A 32 -3.17 -0.22 17.58
N CYS A 33 -4.16 -0.18 16.68
CA CYS A 33 -3.99 -0.67 15.32
C CYS A 33 -3.12 0.30 14.51
N PRO A 34 -1.96 -0.12 14.00
CA PRO A 34 -1.08 0.78 13.23
C PRO A 34 -1.67 1.16 11.87
N ALA A 35 -2.67 0.41 11.39
CA ALA A 35 -3.39 0.73 10.16
C ALA A 35 -4.53 1.75 10.37
N PHE A 36 -4.84 2.12 11.61
CA PHE A 36 -5.88 3.13 11.88
C PHE A 36 -5.45 4.49 11.30
N GLY A 37 -6.35 5.14 10.57
CA GLY A 37 -6.05 6.40 9.88
C GLY A 37 -5.14 6.28 8.65
N LYS A 38 -4.61 5.10 8.31
CA LYS A 38 -3.82 4.88 7.09
C LYS A 38 -4.73 4.52 5.92
N SER A 39 -4.42 5.05 4.74
CA SER A 39 -5.06 4.72 3.47
C SER A 39 -4.46 3.46 2.86
N CYS A 40 -5.31 2.63 2.27
CA CYS A 40 -4.89 1.43 1.60
C CYS A 40 -4.42 1.74 0.18
N ASN A 41 -3.16 1.48 -0.13
CA ASN A 41 -2.60 1.66 -1.48
C ASN A 41 -3.27 0.79 -2.54
N ASN A 42 -4.00 -0.26 -2.14
CA ASN A 42 -4.77 -1.08 -3.07
C ASN A 42 -6.14 -0.45 -3.36
N CYS A 43 -7.02 -0.29 -2.37
CA CYS A 43 -8.41 0.14 -2.62
C CYS A 43 -8.69 1.63 -2.33
N GLY A 44 -7.73 2.37 -1.79
CA GLY A 44 -7.88 3.77 -1.38
C GLY A 44 -8.65 3.98 -0.07
N LYS A 45 -9.29 2.95 0.49
CA LYS A 45 -10.06 3.06 1.74
C LYS A 45 -9.14 3.09 2.97
N MET A 46 -9.61 3.72 4.04
CA MET A 46 -8.83 3.87 5.28
C MET A 46 -8.86 2.61 6.17
N ASN A 47 -8.07 2.64 7.24
CA ASN A 47 -8.11 1.70 8.38
C ASN A 47 -7.56 0.29 8.12
N HIS A 48 -6.83 0.06 7.03
CA HIS A 48 -6.16 -1.21 6.73
C HIS A 48 -4.99 -1.03 5.76
N TYR A 49 -4.10 -2.01 5.69
CA TYR A 49 -3.00 -2.02 4.73
C TYR A 49 -3.34 -2.81 3.45
N ALA A 50 -2.64 -2.50 2.35
CA ALA A 50 -2.78 -3.20 1.06
C ALA A 50 -2.61 -4.73 1.19
N LYS A 51 -1.69 -5.19 2.05
CA LYS A 51 -1.47 -6.63 2.32
C LYS A 51 -2.67 -7.36 2.93
N CYS A 52 -3.54 -6.64 3.64
CA CYS A 52 -4.75 -7.17 4.27
C CYS A 52 -6.02 -6.74 3.51
N CYS A 53 -5.86 -6.12 2.34
CA CYS A 53 -6.98 -5.67 1.54
C CYS A 53 -7.71 -6.87 0.96
N LYS A 54 -9.04 -6.87 1.10
CA LYS A 54 -9.91 -7.90 0.51
C LYS A 54 -10.33 -7.57 -0.93
N ALA A 55 -9.99 -6.38 -1.42
CA ALA A 55 -10.27 -5.99 -2.79
C ALA A 55 -9.27 -6.63 -3.75
N ALA A 56 -9.67 -6.82 -5.01
CA ALA A 56 -8.76 -7.22 -6.07
C ALA A 56 -7.57 -6.23 -6.14
N PRO A 57 -6.35 -6.73 -6.38
CA PRO A 57 -5.18 -5.86 -6.52
C PRO A 57 -5.37 -4.92 -7.71
N ARG A 58 -5.20 -3.61 -7.49
CA ARG A 58 -5.01 -2.66 -8.58
C ARG A 58 -3.75 -3.05 -9.34
N GLN A 59 -3.84 -3.17 -10.67
CA GLN A 59 -2.66 -3.37 -11.49
C GLN A 59 -1.73 -2.18 -11.26
N LYS A 60 -0.52 -2.43 -10.76
CA LYS A 60 0.52 -1.41 -10.63
C LYS A 60 0.90 -0.99 -12.05
N VAL A 61 0.38 0.13 -12.51
CA VAL A 61 0.93 0.86 -13.65
C VAL A 61 2.14 1.63 -13.13
N HIS A 62 3.34 1.30 -13.61
CA HIS A 62 4.50 2.16 -13.40
C HIS A 62 4.25 3.44 -14.19
N THR A 63 4.08 4.57 -13.50
CA THR A 63 4.09 5.88 -14.14
C THR A 63 5.55 6.21 -14.45
N VAL A 64 5.89 6.27 -15.73
CA VAL A 64 7.15 6.86 -16.19
C VAL A 64 6.96 8.37 -16.00
N ASP A 65 7.79 8.96 -15.14
CA ASP A 65 7.95 10.40 -15.05
C ASP A 65 8.71 10.80 -16.32
N GLU A 66 8.00 11.39 -17.31
CA GLU A 66 8.66 12.04 -18.44
C GLU A 66 9.10 13.43 -17.96
N GLU A 67 10.31 13.48 -17.41
CA GLU A 67 11.07 14.70 -17.26
C GLU A 67 11.46 15.20 -18.66
N VAL A 68 10.63 16.10 -19.21
CA VAL A 68 10.98 16.90 -20.39
C VAL A 68 11.90 18.03 -19.93
N GLU A 69 13.21 17.86 -20.13
CA GLU A 69 14.15 18.99 -20.17
C GLU A 69 13.90 19.76 -21.48
N ASP A 70 13.09 20.82 -21.40
CA ASP A 70 13.01 21.85 -22.44
C ASP A 70 14.33 22.64 -22.43
N GLU A 71 15.25 22.27 -23.31
CA GLU A 71 16.47 23.02 -23.62
C GLU A 71 16.13 24.26 -24.46
N GLU A 72 15.77 25.37 -23.79
CA GLU A 72 15.59 26.67 -24.43
C GLU A 72 16.95 27.38 -24.70
N GLU A 73 17.02 28.05 -25.86
CA GLU A 73 17.82 29.23 -26.21
C GLU A 73 18.92 29.07 -27.30
N PHE A 74 18.56 29.36 -28.56
CA PHE A 74 19.51 29.73 -29.63
C PHE A 74 19.18 31.14 -30.12
N ILE A 75 19.87 32.16 -29.59
CA ILE A 75 19.75 33.54 -30.06
C ILE A 75 20.73 33.70 -31.24
N VAL A 76 20.22 33.94 -32.45
CA VAL A 76 21.01 34.49 -33.55
C VAL A 76 20.49 35.87 -33.89
N ASP A 77 21.26 36.91 -33.56
CA ASP A 77 21.21 38.17 -34.30
C ASP A 77 22.52 38.96 -34.05
N GLU A 78 23.49 38.80 -34.95
CA GLU A 78 24.47 39.86 -35.21
C GLU A 78 24.79 39.87 -36.70
N VAL A 79 24.23 40.85 -37.40
CA VAL A 79 24.63 41.22 -38.76
C VAL A 79 25.52 42.45 -38.64
N HIS A 80 26.84 42.24 -38.74
CA HIS A 80 27.80 43.30 -39.06
C HIS A 80 28.06 43.31 -40.57
#